data_AF-A0A829GPI9-F1
#
_entry.id   AF-A0A829GPI9-F1
#
_cell.length_a   1.000
_cell.length_b   1.000
_cell.length_c   1.000
_cell.angle_alpha   90.00
_cell.angle_beta   90.00
_cell.angle_gamma   90.00
#
_symmetry.space_group_name_H-M   'P 1'
#
loop_
_entity.id
_entity.type
_entity.pdbx_description
1 polymer ?
#
loop_
_entity_poly.entity_id
_entity_poly.type
_entity_poly.pdbx_seq_one_letter_code
_entity_poly.pdbx_strand_id
1 'polypeptide(L)' 'MIYAGYSDWYIAKRLGYSSLKELHRMYGHVFTQMQAEADT' A
#
# COMPACT_ATOMS: atom_id res chain seq x y z
N MET A 1 -0.84 -5.03 4.83
CA MET A 1 -1.75 -5.77 3.94
C MET A 1 -0.92 -6.41 2.83
N ILE A 2 -1.53 -7.21 1.96
CA ILE A 2 -0.89 -7.69 0.73
C ILE A 2 -1.72 -7.14 -0.43
N TYR A 3 -1.15 -6.21 -1.20
CA TYR A 3 -1.79 -5.60 -2.37
C TYR A 3 -1.23 -6.22 -3.64
N ALA A 4 -2.10 -6.83 -4.46
CA ALA A 4 -1.71 -7.48 -5.71
C ALA A 4 -0.52 -8.45 -5.56
N GLY A 5 -0.44 -9.16 -4.42
CA GLY A 5 0.66 -10.08 -4.09
C GLY A 5 1.91 -9.44 -3.47
N TYR A 6 1.95 -8.11 -3.30
CA TYR A 6 3.07 -7.40 -2.66
C TYR A 6 2.73 -6.98 -1.24
N SER A 7 3.67 -7.20 -0.32
CA SER A 7 3.60 -6.65 1.05
C SER A 7 3.79 -5.14 1.03
N ASP A 8 3.00 -4.40 1.82
CA ASP A 8 3.12 -2.94 2.00
C ASP A 8 4.57 -2.52 2.30
N TRP A 9 5.31 -3.36 3.01
CA TRP A 9 6.71 -3.10 3.37
C TRP A 9 7.63 -3.09 2.15
N TYR A 10 7.39 -3.97 1.19
CA TYR A 10 8.12 -4.00 -0.08
C TYR A 10 7.83 -2.73 -0.91
N ILE A 11 6.57 -2.30 -0.94
CA ILE A 11 6.16 -1.08 -1.65
C ILE A 11 6.80 0.16 -1.00
N ALA A 12 6.78 0.26 0.33
CA ALA A 12 7.44 1.33 1.07
C ALA A 12 8.94 1.42 0.75
N LYS A 13 9.65 0.29 0.79
CA LYS A 13 11.08 0.24 0.50
C LYS A 13 11.39 0.64 -0.95
N ARG A 14 10.58 0.19 -1.91
CA ARG A 14 10.75 0.51 -3.34
C ARG A 14 10.56 2.00 -3.63
N LEU A 15 9.62 2.64 -2.92
CA LEU A 15 9.31 4.05 -3.07
C LEU A 15 10.19 4.96 -2.19
N GLY A 16 11.10 4.39 -1.39
CA GLY A 16 12.02 5.15 -0.54
C GLY A 16 11.41 5.69 0.75
N TYR A 17 10.25 5.17 1.18
CA TYR A 17 9.66 5.56 2.46
C TYR A 17 10.36 4.89 3.62
N SER A 18 10.59 5.66 4.69
CA SER A 18 11.22 5.17 5.91
C SER A 18 10.22 4.47 6.83
N SER A 19 8.92 4.66 6.60
CA SER A 19 7.85 4.02 7.38
C SER A 19 6.62 3.71 6.54
N LEU A 20 5.87 2.67 6.95
CA LEU A 20 4.55 2.37 6.39
C LEU A 20 3.55 3.52 6.62
N LYS A 21 3.75 4.31 7.68
CA LYS A 21 2.87 5.42 8.02
C LYS A 21 2.93 6.54 6.98
N GLU A 22 4.12 6.82 6.44
CA GLU A 22 4.29 7.77 5.34
C GLU A 22 3.69 7.23 4.04
N LEU A 23 3.93 5.95 3.75
CA LEU A 23 3.33 5.26 2.61
C LEU A 23 1.79 5.34 2.68
N HIS A 24 1.19 5.01 3.82
CA HIS A 24 -0.27 5.05 4.02
C HIS A 24 -0.82 6.47 4.04
N ARG A 25 -0.07 7.47 4.51
CA ARG A 25 -0.49 8.87 4.42
C ARG A 25 -0.60 9.33 2.97
N MET A 26 0.30 8.88 2.10
CA MET A 26 0.38 9.33 0.71
C MET A 26 -0.49 8.48 -0.23
N TYR A 27 -0.51 7.17 -0.03
CA TYR A 27 -1.17 6.19 -0.90
C TYR A 27 -2.26 5.37 -0.21
N GLY A 28 -2.60 5.64 1.05
CA GLY A 28 -3.65 4.92 1.78
C GLY A 28 -4.99 4.90 1.04
N HIS A 29 -5.35 6.00 0.37
CA HIS A 29 -6.57 6.06 -0.44
C HIS A 29 -6.54 5.10 -1.64
N VAL A 30 -5.37 4.96 -2.31
CA VAL A 30 -5.18 4.02 -3.42
C VAL A 30 -5.29 2.59 -2.93
N PHE A 31 -4.66 2.29 -1.79
CA PHE A 31 -4.75 0.98 -1.16
C PHE A 31 -6.17 0.61 -0.75
N THR A 32 -6.95 1.56 -0.22
CA THR A 32 -8.37 1.34 0.09
C THR A 32 -9.18 1.04 -1.18
N GLN A 33 -8.92 1.73 -2.28
CA GLN A 33 -9.58 1.47 -3.57
C GLN A 33 -9.21 0.11 -4.13
N MET A 34 -7.92 -0.24 -4.14
CA MET A 34 -7.45 -1.56 -4.60
C MET A 34 -8.02 -2.71 -3.78
N GLN A 35 -8.21 -2.52 -2.47
CA GLN A 35 -8.86 -3.50 -1.61
C GLN A 35 -10.34 -3.66 -1.99
N ALA A 36 -11.06 -2.55 -2.16
CA ALA A 36 -12.47 -2.57 -2.56
C ALA A 36 -12.70 -3.22 -3.93
N GLU A 37 -11.81 -2.96 -4.90
CA GLU A 37 -11.83 -3.59 -6.23
C GLU A 37 -11.50 -5.09 -6.17
N ALA A 38 -10.63 -5.53 -5.25
CA ALA A 38 -10.29 -6.94 -5.08
C ALA A 38 -11.38 -7.75 -4.36
N ASP A 39 -12.23 -7.10 -3.58
CA ASP A 39 -13.34 -7.72 -2.84
C ASP A 39 -14.64 -7.82 -3.67
N THR A 40 -14.64 -7.39 -4.94
CA THR A 40 -15.79 -7.44 -5.88
C THR A 40 -15.59 -8.49 -6.97
#